data_AF-A0A6M8EWH4-F1
#
_entry.id   AF-A0A6M8EWH4-F1
#
_cell.length_a   1.000
_cell.length_b   1.000
_cell.length_c   1.000
_cell.angle_alpha   90.00
_cell.angle_beta   90.00
_cell.angle_gamma   90.00
#
_symmetry.space_group_name_H-M   'P 1'
#
loop_
_entity.id
_entity.type
_entity.pdbx_description
1 polymer ?
#
loop_
_entity_poly.entity_id
_entity_poly.type
_entity_poly.pdbx_seq_one_letter_code
_entity_poly.pdbx_strand_id
1 'polypeptide(L)' 'MKKIALIFLFIVSSLFAKEDYSEMSTQELIAIIGYVKDANKDSFIKELNSRISTMTEDERNLYKETIEKLDQNEK' A
#
# COMPACT_ATOMS: atom_id res chain seq x y z
N MET A 1 29.54 25.63 -7.33
CA MET A 1 29.32 24.76 -6.16
C MET A 1 27.85 24.67 -5.72
N LYS A 2 27.07 25.77 -5.71
CA LYS A 2 25.62 25.75 -5.31
C LYS A 2 24.72 24.83 -6.17
N LYS A 3 25.01 24.69 -7.47
CA LYS A 3 24.23 23.82 -8.39
C LYS A 3 24.37 22.32 -8.08
N ILE A 4 25.53 21.89 -7.57
CA ILE A 4 25.80 20.49 -7.21
C ILE A 4 25.02 20.11 -5.93
N ALA A 5 24.93 21.04 -4.98
CA ALA A 5 24.15 20.84 -3.76
C ALA A 5 22.65 20.63 -4.05
N LEU A 6 22.08 21.32 -5.04
CA LEU A 6 20.69 21.13 -5.45
C LEU A 6 20.44 19.75 -6.08
N ILE A 7 21.36 19.28 -6.93
CA ILE A 7 21.27 17.93 -7.53
C ILE A 7 21.40 16.87 -6.44
N PHE A 8 22.32 17.05 -5.49
CA PHE A 8 22.48 16.14 -4.36
C PHE A 8 21.23 16.10 -3.47
N LEU A 9 20.63 17.27 -3.18
CA LEU A 9 19.38 17.35 -2.42
C LEU A 9 18.24 16.60 -3.12
N PHE A 10 18.14 16.74 -4.44
CA PHE A 10 17.10 16.06 -5.23
C PHE A 10 17.25 14.53 -5.21
N ILE A 11 18.49 14.03 -5.32
CA ILE A 11 18.80 12.60 -5.24
C ILE A 11 18.50 12.06 -3.83
N VAL A 12 18.82 12.81 -2.78
CA VAL A 12 18.54 12.37 -1.40
C VAL A 12 17.04 12.34 -1.12
N SER A 13 16.25 13.29 -1.65
CA SER A 13 14.80 13.28 -1.46
C SER A 13 14.09 12.07 -2.11
N SER A 14 14.56 11.59 -3.26
CA SER A 14 13.93 10.44 -3.92
C SER A 14 14.23 9.11 -3.23
N LEU A 15 15.30 9.03 -2.43
CA LEU A 15 15.64 7.85 -1.63
C LEU A 15 14.65 7.60 -0.47
N PHE A 16 13.85 8.60 -0.10
CA PHE A 16 12.87 8.50 1.00
C PHE A 16 11.41 8.53 0.52
N ALA A 17 11.16 8.43 -0.78
CA ALA A 17 9.80 8.30 -1.30
C ALA A 17 9.22 6.94 -0.89
N LYS A 18 8.44 6.94 0.20
CA LYS A 18 7.62 5.78 0.58
C LYS A 18 6.38 5.73 -0.29
N GLU A 19 5.90 4.53 -0.60
CA GLU A 19 4.57 4.41 -1.20
C GLU A 19 3.53 4.94 -0.22
N ASP A 20 2.68 5.84 -0.72
CA ASP A 20 1.58 6.42 0.01
C ASP A 20 0.28 5.78 -0.45
N TYR A 21 -0.42 5.18 0.51
CA TYR A 21 -1.65 4.43 0.29
C TYR A 21 -2.89 5.21 0.75
N SER A 22 -2.72 6.39 1.38
CA SER A 22 -3.86 7.17 1.92
C SER A 22 -4.80 7.66 0.82
N GLU A 23 -4.26 7.93 -0.37
CA GLU A 23 -5.02 8.43 -1.52
C GLU A 23 -5.75 7.32 -2.29
N MET A 24 -5.46 6.04 -2.01
CA MET A 24 -6.17 4.93 -2.64
C MET A 24 -7.56 4.76 -2.02
N SER A 25 -8.53 4.28 -2.80
CA SER A 25 -9.80 3.79 -2.28
C SER A 25 -9.63 2.45 -1.56
N THR A 26 -10.58 2.08 -0.69
CA THR A 26 -10.54 0.78 0.00
C THR A 26 -10.58 -0.39 -0.99
N GLN A 27 -11.32 -0.26 -2.10
CA GLN A 27 -11.40 -1.27 -3.16
C GLN A 27 -10.05 -1.46 -3.86
N GLU A 28 -9.35 -0.37 -4.17
CA GLU A 28 -8.00 -0.41 -4.76
C GLU A 28 -7.01 -1.06 -3.80
N LEU A 29 -7.06 -0.72 -2.50
CA LEU A 29 -6.24 -1.39 -1.49
C LEU A 29 -6.48 -2.89 -1.48
N ILE A 30 -7.74 -3.33 -1.45
CA ILE A 30 -8.07 -4.77 -1.46
C ILE A 30 -7.55 -5.45 -2.73
N ALA A 31 -7.72 -4.82 -3.90
CA ALA A 31 -7.32 -5.40 -5.18
C ALA A 31 -5.80 -5.65 -5.29
N ILE A 32 -4.98 -4.88 -4.58
CA ILE A 32 -3.52 -4.98 -4.65
C ILE A 32 -2.89 -5.82 -3.52
N ILE A 33 -3.65 -6.37 -2.56
CA ILE A 33 -3.11 -7.08 -1.37
C ILE A 33 -2.02 -8.09 -1.75
N GLY A 34 -2.24 -8.91 -2.79
CA GLY A 34 -1.31 -9.94 -3.25
C GLY A 34 -0.10 -9.44 -4.06
N TYR A 35 -0.04 -8.15 -4.39
CA TYR A 35 0.95 -7.57 -5.30
C TYR A 35 1.86 -6.52 -4.64
N VAL A 36 1.66 -6.24 -3.35
CA VAL A 36 2.45 -5.27 -2.59
C VAL A 36 3.87 -5.82 -2.35
N LYS A 37 4.88 -5.02 -2.73
CA LYS A 37 6.30 -5.35 -2.49
C LYS A 37 6.58 -5.47 -1.01
N ASP A 38 7.45 -6.39 -0.61
CA ASP A 38 7.80 -6.63 0.80
C ASP A 38 8.24 -5.36 1.53
N ALA A 39 9.02 -4.49 0.87
CA ALA A 39 9.48 -3.22 1.44
C ALA A 39 8.35 -2.24 1.82
N ASN A 40 7.15 -2.42 1.26
CA ASN A 40 6.00 -1.55 1.49
C ASN A 40 4.83 -2.27 2.22
N LYS A 41 4.98 -3.57 2.53
CA LYS A 41 3.90 -4.34 3.18
C LYS A 41 3.46 -3.72 4.51
N ASP A 42 4.40 -3.23 5.32
CA ASP A 42 4.06 -2.63 6.62
C ASP A 42 3.19 -1.37 6.50
N SER A 43 3.52 -0.46 5.57
CA SER A 43 2.72 0.75 5.34
C SER A 43 1.38 0.41 4.72
N PHE A 44 1.34 -0.54 3.79
CA PHE A 44 0.11 -1.02 3.18
C PHE A 44 -0.85 -1.64 4.20
N ILE A 45 -0.37 -2.57 5.02
CA ILE A 45 -1.20 -3.25 6.04
C ILE A 45 -1.69 -2.25 7.08
N LYS A 46 -0.87 -1.26 7.46
CA LYS A 46 -1.29 -0.19 8.36
C LYS A 46 -2.47 0.60 7.79
N GLU A 47 -2.38 1.00 6.52
CA GLU A 47 -3.45 1.73 5.85
C GLU A 47 -4.73 0.89 5.76
N LEU A 48 -4.62 -0.35 5.26
CA LEU A 48 -5.74 -1.27 5.13
C LEU A 48 -6.44 -1.52 6.47
N ASN A 49 -5.67 -1.79 7.53
CA ASN A 49 -6.21 -2.01 8.87
C ASN A 49 -6.94 -0.80 9.43
N SER A 50 -6.49 0.43 9.11
CA SER A 50 -7.16 1.65 9.56
C SER A 50 -8.58 1.81 8.99
N ARG A 51 -8.88 1.13 7.88
CA ARG A 51 -10.15 1.23 7.15
C ARG A 51 -11.11 0.08 7.43
N ILE A 52 -10.67 -1.00 8.09
CA ILE A 52 -11.50 -2.19 8.37
C ILE A 52 -12.80 -1.82 9.10
N SER A 53 -12.73 -0.91 10.07
CA SER A 53 -13.90 -0.47 10.84
C SER A 53 -14.88 0.39 10.04
N THR A 54 -14.44 0.99 8.93
CA THR A 54 -15.25 1.91 8.11
C THR A 54 -15.64 1.33 6.75
N MET A 55 -15.23 0.09 6.45
CA MET A 55 -15.62 -0.60 5.22
C MET A 55 -17.14 -0.65 5.07
N THR A 56 -17.62 -0.58 3.83
CA THR A 56 -18.98 -0.97 3.48
C THR A 56 -19.15 -2.49 3.57
N GLU A 57 -20.37 -2.99 3.47
CA GLU A 57 -20.63 -4.43 3.41
C GLU A 57 -19.99 -5.07 2.16
N ASP A 58 -20.11 -4.41 1.02
CA ASP A 58 -19.50 -4.85 -0.24
C ASP A 58 -17.97 -4.91 -0.14
N GLU A 59 -17.34 -3.90 0.47
CA GLU A 59 -15.89 -3.87 0.69
C GLU A 59 -15.44 -4.97 1.65
N ARG A 60 -16.20 -5.25 2.71
CA ARG A 60 -15.91 -6.36 3.64
C ARG A 60 -15.99 -7.71 2.93
N ASN A 61 -16.99 -7.91 2.09
CA ASN A 61 -17.14 -9.14 1.33
C ASN A 61 -16.00 -9.31 0.34
N LEU A 62 -15.66 -8.26 -0.41
CA LEU A 62 -14.52 -8.25 -1.34
C LEU A 62 -13.20 -8.55 -0.62
N TYR A 63 -12.96 -7.93 0.54
CA TYR A 63 -11.79 -8.19 1.37
C TYR A 63 -11.70 -9.67 1.76
N LYS A 64 -12.78 -10.22 2.32
CA LYS A 64 -12.83 -11.63 2.75
C LYS A 64 -12.57 -12.58 1.58
N GLU A 65 -13.25 -12.40 0.45
CA GLU A 65 -13.03 -13.21 -0.74
C GLU A 65 -11.60 -13.14 -1.25
N THR A 66 -10.97 -11.97 -1.17
CA THR A 66 -9.59 -11.76 -1.63
C THR A 66 -8.60 -12.50 -0.74
N ILE A 67 -8.76 -12.40 0.59
CA ILE A 67 -7.92 -13.14 1.54
C ILE A 67 -8.08 -14.65 1.36
N GLU A 68 -9.31 -15.15 1.23
CA GLU A 68 -9.56 -16.58 1.00
C GLU A 68 -8.89 -17.09 -0.28
N LYS A 69 -8.90 -16.30 -1.37
CA LYS A 69 -8.21 -16.63 -2.63
C LYS A 69 -6.69 -16.65 -2.48
N LEU A 70 -6.12 -15.71 -1.73
CA LEU A 70 -4.67 -15.66 -1.49
C LEU A 70 -4.21 -16.88 -0.69
N ASP A 71 -4.92 -17.23 0.39
CA ASP A 71 -4.62 -18.41 1.22
C ASP A 71 -4.71 -19.74 0.43
N GLN A 72 -5.56 -19.80 -0.60
CA GLN A 72 -5.66 -20.97 -1.49
C GLN A 72 -4.53 -21.05 -2.49
N ASN A 73 -4.01 -19.91 -2.96
CA ASN A 73 -2.94 -19.85 -3.94
C ASN A 73 -1.54 -20.08 -3.34
N GLU A 74 -1.39 -19.98 -2.02
CA GLU A 74 -0.15 -20.27 -1.29
C GLU A 74 0.01 -21.75 -0.88
N LYS A 75 -0.98 -22.61 -1.17
CA LYS A 75 -0.97 -24.07 -0.90
C LYS A 75 -0.57 -24.89 -2.10
#